data_AF-A0A2Z5X5T8-F1
#
_entry.id   AF-A0A2Z5X5T8-F1
#
_cell.length_a   1.000
_cell.length_b   1.000
_cell.length_c   1.000
_cell.angle_alpha   90.00
_cell.angle_beta   90.00
_cell.angle_gamma   90.00
#
_symmetry.space_group_name_H-M   'P 1'
#
loop_
_entity.id
_entity.type
_entity.pdbx_description
1 polymer ?
#
loop_
_entity_poly.entity_id
_entity_poly.type
_entity_poly.pdbx_seq_one_letter_code
_entity_poly.pdbx_strand_id
1 'polypeptide(L)'
;MKVKQLELDLWDVISTARQTPEDANFLMVFKLLDLTLIDLDTQSQLRIAGDAVSQITDLFCDRSNFLFEELHSRAVKGEPIMADDAFERYVRQSMVVDFEQFIEPLQSLPRKISEQAKTGNSIVGEIDKEVLIQALEQESLLSLEEKFERAISTAHAEDVSSWIEAISHCITNNSSPMRLIDLQKALKLPIVETWLGLLLGDFKLEQRGRFYDSREIWIS
;
A
#
# COMPACT_ATOMS: atom_id res chain seq x y z
N MET A 1 13.73 -58.57 -8.91
CA MET A 1 12.69 -57.69 -9.47
C MET A 1 13.01 -56.26 -9.07
N LYS A 2 13.54 -55.44 -9.98
CA LYS A 2 13.73 -54.01 -9.73
C LYS A 2 12.39 -53.34 -9.99
N VAL A 3 11.78 -52.83 -8.93
CA VAL A 3 10.56 -52.02 -9.03
C VAL A 3 10.98 -50.73 -9.74
N LYS A 4 10.66 -50.62 -11.04
CA LYS A 4 10.72 -49.34 -11.75
C LYS A 4 9.68 -48.44 -11.10
N GLN A 5 10.10 -47.57 -10.19
CA GLN A 5 9.30 -46.40 -9.86
C GLN A 5 9.05 -45.67 -11.18
N LEU A 6 7.77 -45.53 -11.55
CA LEU A 6 7.36 -44.65 -12.64
C LEU A 6 7.94 -43.28 -12.30
N GLU A 7 8.94 -42.82 -13.06
CA GLU A 7 9.32 -41.41 -13.09
C GLU A 7 8.09 -40.69 -13.66
N LEU A 8 7.26 -40.16 -12.76
CA LEU A 8 6.09 -39.39 -13.14
C LEU A 8 6.63 -38.05 -13.67
N ASP A 9 6.35 -37.73 -14.93
CA ASP A 9 6.76 -36.45 -15.51
C ASP A 9 5.92 -35.33 -14.87
N LEU A 10 6.57 -34.24 -14.45
CA LEU A 10 5.93 -33.09 -13.81
C LEU A 10 4.76 -32.56 -14.65
N TRP A 11 4.95 -32.49 -15.95
CA TRP A 11 3.97 -31.95 -16.88
C TRP A 11 2.78 -32.88 -17.09
N ASP A 12 2.99 -34.19 -17.05
CA ASP A 12 1.90 -35.18 -17.09
C ASP A 12 1.04 -35.10 -15.83
N VAL A 13 1.66 -34.86 -14.67
CA VAL A 13 0.91 -34.70 -13.41
C VAL A 13 0.11 -33.42 -13.42
N ILE A 14 0.69 -32.30 -13.84
CA ILE A 14 0.00 -31.01 -13.91
C ILE A 14 -1.16 -31.09 -14.92
N SER A 15 -0.94 -31.66 -16.11
CA SER A 15 -1.98 -31.79 -17.13
C SER A 15 -3.13 -32.71 -16.70
N THR A 16 -2.82 -33.81 -16.00
CA THR A 16 -3.85 -34.70 -15.42
C THR A 16 -4.62 -33.98 -14.31
N ALA A 17 -3.93 -33.24 -13.43
CA ALA A 17 -4.57 -32.47 -12.37
C ALA A 17 -5.49 -31.38 -12.92
N ARG A 18 -5.18 -30.77 -14.07
CA ARG A 18 -6.07 -29.79 -14.72
C ARG A 18 -7.35 -30.39 -15.28
N GLN A 19 -7.40 -31.69 -15.58
CA GLN A 19 -8.63 -32.36 -16.02
C GLN A 19 -9.62 -32.57 -14.86
N THR A 20 -9.12 -32.66 -13.63
CA THR A 20 -9.89 -32.86 -12.39
C THR A 20 -9.32 -31.95 -11.29
N PRO A 21 -9.51 -30.62 -11.41
CA PRO A 21 -8.87 -29.65 -10.51
C PRO A 21 -9.31 -29.77 -9.05
N GLU A 22 -10.50 -30.34 -8.77
CA GLU A 22 -11.03 -30.58 -7.43
C GLU A 22 -10.19 -31.57 -6.61
N ASP A 23 -9.67 -32.60 -7.27
CA ASP A 23 -8.89 -33.70 -6.69
C ASP A 23 -7.38 -33.49 -6.83
N ALA A 24 -6.97 -32.34 -7.37
CA ALA A 24 -5.58 -32.00 -7.59
C ALA A 24 -4.74 -32.05 -6.29
N ASN A 25 -3.71 -32.91 -6.30
CA ASN A 25 -2.77 -33.06 -5.19
C ASN A 25 -1.56 -32.12 -5.35
N PHE A 26 -1.72 -30.87 -4.91
CA PHE A 26 -0.65 -29.85 -4.97
C PHE A 26 0.63 -30.25 -4.24
N LEU A 27 0.52 -30.98 -3.12
CA LEU A 27 1.69 -31.43 -2.37
C LEU A 27 2.57 -32.37 -3.21
N MET A 28 1.93 -33.23 -4.00
CA MET A 28 2.63 -34.13 -4.92
C MET A 28 3.28 -33.36 -6.07
N VAL A 29 2.58 -32.36 -6.63
CA VAL A 29 3.12 -31.50 -7.70
C VAL A 29 4.35 -30.72 -7.22
N PHE A 30 4.31 -30.11 -6.03
CA PHE A 30 5.47 -29.38 -5.48
C PHE A 30 6.66 -30.29 -5.21
N LYS A 31 6.43 -31.48 -4.63
CA LYS A 31 7.51 -32.46 -4.44
C LYS A 31 8.15 -32.88 -5.75
N LEU A 32 7.34 -33.02 -6.80
CA LEU A 32 7.85 -33.40 -8.11
C LEU A 32 8.62 -32.26 -8.76
N LEU A 33 8.15 -31.02 -8.61
CA LEU A 33 8.88 -29.83 -9.03
C LEU A 33 10.26 -29.77 -8.36
N ASP A 34 10.32 -29.90 -7.03
CA ASP A 34 11.59 -29.91 -6.29
C ASP A 34 12.54 -30.99 -6.83
N LEU A 35 12.02 -32.21 -7.09
CA LEU A 35 12.81 -33.30 -7.66
C LEU A 35 13.32 -32.99 -9.08
N THR A 36 12.51 -32.39 -9.93
CA THR A 36 12.93 -32.02 -11.30
C THR A 36 14.00 -30.95 -11.35
N LEU A 37 14.09 -30.10 -10.31
CA LEU A 37 15.03 -28.99 -10.27
C LEU A 37 16.44 -29.40 -9.81
N ILE A 38 16.60 -30.50 -9.05
CA ILE A 38 17.87 -30.88 -8.40
C ILE A 38 19.02 -31.06 -9.39
N ASP A 39 18.77 -31.64 -10.56
CA ASP A 39 19.82 -32.05 -11.52
C ASP A 39 20.13 -30.99 -12.60
N LEU A 40 19.53 -29.81 -12.53
CA LEU A 40 19.60 -28.77 -13.57
C LEU A 40 20.57 -27.63 -13.21
N ASP A 41 21.06 -26.94 -14.24
CA ASP A 41 21.82 -25.69 -14.06
C ASP A 41 20.92 -24.55 -13.57
N THR A 42 21.48 -23.54 -12.90
CA THR A 42 20.72 -22.43 -12.28
C THR A 42 19.80 -21.71 -13.26
N GLN A 43 20.22 -21.54 -14.52
CA GLN A 43 19.41 -20.83 -15.51
C GLN A 43 18.22 -21.69 -15.96
N SER A 44 18.44 -22.97 -16.20
CA SER A 44 17.38 -23.93 -16.52
C SER A 44 16.44 -24.15 -15.34
N GLN A 45 16.95 -24.17 -14.09
CA GLN A 45 16.14 -24.23 -12.88
C GLN A 45 15.17 -23.06 -12.80
N LEU A 46 15.66 -21.82 -12.98
CA LEU A 46 14.80 -20.64 -12.93
C LEU A 46 13.75 -20.63 -14.04
N ARG A 47 14.11 -21.04 -15.26
CA ARG A 47 13.15 -21.14 -16.37
C ARG A 47 12.06 -22.18 -16.10
N ILE A 48 12.46 -23.40 -15.74
CA ILE A 48 11.52 -24.52 -15.51
C ILE A 48 10.67 -24.24 -14.26
N ALA A 49 11.25 -23.67 -13.21
CA ALA A 49 10.50 -23.25 -12.03
C ALA A 49 9.49 -22.15 -12.37
N GLY A 50 9.86 -21.16 -13.19
CA GLY A 50 8.93 -20.12 -13.65
C GLY A 50 7.74 -20.70 -14.41
N ASP A 51 8.01 -21.57 -15.39
CA ASP A 51 6.97 -22.23 -16.19
C ASP A 51 6.07 -23.12 -15.30
N ALA A 52 6.67 -23.87 -14.38
CA ALA A 52 5.93 -24.74 -13.47
C ALA A 52 5.06 -23.93 -12.49
N VAL A 53 5.57 -22.85 -11.91
CA VAL A 53 4.81 -21.96 -11.02
C VAL A 53 3.63 -21.33 -11.76
N SER A 54 3.82 -20.92 -13.02
CA SER A 54 2.72 -20.41 -13.85
C SER A 54 1.61 -21.47 -13.98
N GLN A 55 1.96 -22.70 -14.36
CA GLN A 55 0.95 -23.75 -14.55
C GLN A 55 0.31 -24.21 -13.24
N ILE A 56 1.03 -24.21 -12.12
CA ILE A 56 0.47 -24.49 -10.79
C ILE A 56 -0.51 -23.39 -10.38
N THR A 57 -0.20 -22.14 -10.69
CA THR A 57 -1.10 -21.00 -10.42
C THR A 57 -2.38 -21.13 -11.25
N ASP A 58 -2.26 -21.47 -12.53
CA ASP A 58 -3.42 -21.73 -13.37
C ASP A 58 -4.30 -22.86 -12.82
N LEU A 59 -3.69 -23.98 -12.39
CA LEU A 59 -4.39 -25.09 -11.76
C LEU A 59 -5.12 -24.66 -10.46
N PHE A 60 -4.49 -23.79 -9.66
CA PHE A 60 -5.11 -23.24 -8.46
C PHE A 60 -6.31 -22.34 -8.80
N CYS A 61 -6.20 -21.51 -9.83
CA CYS A 61 -7.29 -20.69 -10.34
C CYS A 61 -8.45 -21.56 -10.85
N ASP A 62 -8.16 -22.61 -11.65
CA ASP A 62 -9.13 -23.56 -12.17
C ASP A 62 -9.91 -24.23 -11.01
N ARG A 63 -9.21 -24.68 -9.96
CA ARG A 63 -9.82 -25.25 -8.76
C ARG A 63 -10.67 -24.24 -8.00
N SER A 64 -10.16 -23.02 -7.82
CA SER A 64 -10.87 -21.97 -7.08
C SER A 64 -12.17 -21.60 -7.78
N ASN A 65 -12.13 -21.41 -9.10
CA ASN A 65 -13.32 -21.13 -9.90
C ASN A 65 -14.35 -22.26 -9.80
N PHE A 66 -13.91 -23.52 -9.90
CA PHE A 66 -14.80 -24.66 -9.70
C PHE A 66 -15.49 -24.65 -8.33
N LEU A 67 -14.73 -24.40 -7.26
CA LEU A 67 -15.27 -24.32 -5.89
C LEU A 67 -16.23 -23.14 -5.73
N PHE A 68 -15.95 -21.98 -6.34
CA PHE A 68 -16.85 -20.84 -6.31
C PHE A 68 -18.15 -21.13 -7.06
N GLU A 69 -18.09 -21.77 -8.24
CA GLU A 69 -19.29 -22.21 -8.96
C GLU A 69 -20.10 -23.23 -8.17
N GLU A 70 -19.44 -24.18 -7.49
CA GLU A 70 -20.11 -25.13 -6.60
C GLU A 70 -20.82 -24.40 -5.45
N LEU A 71 -20.14 -23.47 -4.78
CA LEU A 71 -20.71 -22.66 -3.71
C LEU A 71 -21.88 -21.81 -4.21
N HIS A 72 -21.73 -21.17 -5.36
CA HIS A 72 -22.77 -20.35 -5.97
C HIS A 72 -24.00 -21.21 -6.30
N SER A 73 -23.81 -22.38 -6.93
CA SER A 73 -24.88 -23.33 -7.24
C SER A 73 -25.65 -23.80 -5.99
N ARG A 74 -24.96 -23.93 -4.84
CA ARG A 74 -25.60 -24.25 -3.55
C ARG A 74 -26.35 -23.05 -2.97
N ALA A 75 -25.82 -21.83 -3.16
CA ALA A 75 -26.43 -20.58 -2.72
C ALA A 75 -27.66 -20.16 -3.55
N VAL A 76 -27.88 -20.71 -4.76
CA VAL A 76 -29.10 -20.50 -5.57
C VAL A 76 -30.39 -20.91 -4.85
N LYS A 77 -30.30 -21.70 -3.76
CA LYS A 77 -31.45 -21.93 -2.84
C LYS A 77 -31.86 -20.69 -2.01
N GLY A 78 -31.27 -19.53 -2.31
CA GLY A 78 -31.52 -18.25 -1.66
C GLY A 78 -30.42 -17.92 -0.68
N GLU A 79 -29.96 -16.67 -0.69
CA GLU A 79 -29.21 -16.11 0.43
C GLU A 79 -30.05 -16.29 1.71
N PRO A 80 -29.41 -16.40 2.89
CA PRO A 80 -30.15 -16.37 4.14
C PRO A 80 -30.95 -15.06 4.19
N ILE A 81 -32.28 -15.14 4.04
CA ILE A 81 -33.15 -13.98 4.18
C ILE A 81 -33.10 -13.58 5.64
N MET A 82 -32.31 -12.56 5.93
CA MET A 82 -32.20 -11.99 7.25
C MET A 82 -33.33 -10.98 7.42
N ALA A 83 -34.10 -11.10 8.50
CA ALA A 83 -35.13 -10.11 8.82
C ALA A 83 -34.46 -8.75 9.12
N ASP A 84 -35.15 -7.66 8.81
CA ASP A 84 -34.64 -6.29 9.02
C ASP A 84 -34.25 -6.03 10.49
N ASP A 85 -34.84 -6.78 11.43
CA ASP A 85 -34.61 -6.70 12.87
C ASP A 85 -33.58 -7.72 13.41
N ALA A 86 -32.98 -8.56 12.56
CA ALA A 86 -32.13 -9.67 13.00
C ALA A 86 -30.94 -9.23 13.87
N PHE A 87 -30.45 -8.02 13.66
CA PHE A 87 -29.34 -7.43 14.43
C PHE A 87 -29.80 -6.53 15.58
N GLU A 88 -31.08 -6.16 15.69
CA GLU A 88 -31.57 -5.26 16.75
C GLU A 88 -31.33 -5.82 18.16
N ARG A 89 -31.34 -7.14 18.30
CA ARG A 89 -31.10 -7.83 19.58
C ARG A 89 -29.62 -7.95 19.94
N TYR A 90 -28.73 -7.80 18.95
CA TYR A 90 -27.29 -8.04 19.12
C TYR A 90 -26.46 -6.76 19.03
N VAL A 91 -26.99 -5.69 18.44
CA VAL A 91 -26.30 -4.43 18.24
C VAL A 91 -26.98 -3.35 19.09
N ARG A 92 -26.24 -2.80 20.07
CA ARG A 92 -26.64 -1.53 20.69
C ARG A 92 -26.52 -0.44 19.62
N GLN A 93 -27.65 0.03 19.09
CA GLN A 93 -27.71 1.05 18.03
C GLN A 93 -27.08 2.39 18.45
N SER A 94 -27.11 2.73 19.74
CA SER A 94 -26.34 3.87 20.27
C SER A 94 -26.10 3.72 21.77
N MET A 95 -24.98 4.26 22.23
CA MET A 95 -24.70 4.49 23.65
C MET A 95 -24.41 5.97 23.80
N VAL A 96 -25.35 6.71 24.38
CA VAL A 96 -25.12 8.12 24.74
C VAL A 96 -24.47 8.11 26.12
N VAL A 97 -23.21 8.52 26.16
CA VAL A 97 -22.49 8.78 27.41
C VAL A 97 -22.49 10.29 27.62
N ASP A 98 -23.12 10.73 28.69
CA ASP A 98 -23.11 12.14 29.08
C ASP A 98 -21.77 12.45 29.78
N PHE A 99 -20.93 13.19 29.06
CA PHE A 99 -19.62 13.63 29.54
C PHE A 99 -19.65 15.00 30.21
N GLU A 100 -20.78 15.71 30.25
CA GLU A 100 -20.86 17.06 30.83
C GLU A 100 -20.44 17.06 32.31
N GLN A 101 -20.74 15.99 33.04
CA GLN A 101 -20.33 15.82 34.44
C GLN A 101 -18.80 15.73 34.63
N PHE A 102 -18.04 15.45 33.58
CA PHE A 102 -16.57 15.33 33.61
C PHE A 102 -15.85 16.54 33.00
N ILE A 103 -16.59 17.51 32.45
CA ILE A 103 -16.02 18.73 31.88
C ILE A 103 -15.88 19.75 33.01
N GLU A 104 -14.65 19.98 33.48
CA GLU A 104 -14.37 21.06 34.43
C GLU A 104 -14.56 22.43 33.74
N PRO A 105 -15.31 23.37 34.34
CA PRO A 105 -15.56 24.67 33.74
C PRO A 105 -14.24 25.43 33.54
N LEU A 106 -13.95 25.81 32.30
CA LEU A 106 -12.74 26.55 31.96
C LEU A 106 -12.71 27.88 32.72
N GLN A 107 -11.69 28.07 33.55
CA GLN A 107 -11.40 29.38 34.14
C GLN A 107 -11.23 30.39 32.99
N SER A 108 -11.95 31.50 33.05
CA SER A 108 -11.96 32.50 31.98
C SER A 108 -10.55 33.06 31.78
N LEU A 109 -9.83 32.52 30.78
CA LEU A 109 -8.55 33.07 30.36
C LEU A 109 -8.80 34.45 29.75
N PRO A 110 -7.93 35.45 30.01
CA PRO A 110 -8.05 36.76 29.41
C PRO A 110 -8.13 36.61 27.89
N ARG A 111 -9.23 37.10 27.33
CA ARG A 111 -9.58 36.95 25.92
C ARG A 111 -8.47 37.56 25.07
N LYS A 112 -7.65 36.72 24.42
CA LYS A 112 -6.67 37.18 23.43
C LYS A 112 -7.44 37.95 22.36
N ILE A 113 -7.06 39.21 22.13
CA ILE A 113 -7.61 40.01 21.04
C ILE A 113 -7.38 39.23 19.75
N SER A 114 -8.44 39.05 18.97
CA SER A 114 -8.40 38.35 17.70
C SER A 114 -7.39 39.03 16.78
N GLU A 115 -6.20 38.45 16.66
CA GLU A 115 -5.34 38.68 15.50
C GLU A 115 -6.11 38.08 14.33
N GLN A 116 -6.85 38.92 13.60
CA GLN A 116 -7.33 38.57 12.26
C GLN A 116 -6.08 38.22 11.44
N ALA A 117 -5.78 36.93 11.36
CA ALA A 117 -4.84 36.39 10.40
C ALA A 117 -5.43 36.66 9.01
N LYS A 118 -5.09 37.84 8.46
CA LYS A 118 -5.20 38.12 7.04
C LYS A 118 -4.17 37.27 6.32
N THR A 119 -4.43 35.98 6.17
CA THR A 119 -3.84 35.11 5.15
C THR A 119 -4.49 33.74 5.28
N GLY A 120 -5.44 33.48 4.39
CA GLY A 120 -5.98 32.15 4.18
C GLY A 120 -4.89 31.25 3.60
N ASN A 121 -4.45 30.27 4.38
CA ASN A 121 -3.68 29.13 3.85
C ASN A 121 -4.62 28.05 3.28
N SER A 122 -5.81 28.44 2.84
CA SER A 122 -6.75 27.56 2.15
C SER A 122 -6.53 27.69 0.65
N ILE A 123 -5.91 26.67 0.06
CA ILE A 123 -5.68 26.53 -1.40
C ILE A 123 -6.96 25.98 -2.06
N VAL A 124 -8.13 26.43 -1.62
CA VAL A 124 -9.39 26.09 -2.29
C VAL A 124 -9.65 27.20 -3.30
N GLY A 125 -9.15 26.99 -4.52
CA GLY A 125 -9.51 27.79 -5.68
C GLY A 125 -10.88 27.34 -6.21
N GLU A 126 -11.73 28.30 -6.55
CA GLU A 126 -12.98 28.01 -7.25
C GLU A 126 -12.62 27.58 -8.68
N ILE A 127 -12.76 26.28 -8.98
CA ILE A 127 -12.56 25.73 -10.32
C ILE A 127 -13.94 25.57 -10.95
N ASP A 128 -14.11 26.16 -12.13
CA ASP A 128 -15.35 26.04 -12.89
C ASP A 128 -15.65 24.57 -13.22
N LYS A 129 -16.89 24.15 -12.99
CA LYS A 129 -17.34 22.77 -13.12
C LYS A 129 -17.12 22.23 -14.53
N GLU A 130 -17.31 23.08 -15.55
CA GLU A 130 -17.17 22.67 -16.94
C GLU A 130 -15.70 22.39 -17.32
N VAL A 131 -14.76 23.09 -16.69
CA VAL A 131 -13.32 22.86 -16.86
C VAL A 131 -12.91 21.54 -16.21
N LEU A 132 -13.46 21.23 -15.04
CA LEU A 132 -13.24 19.95 -14.35
C LEU A 132 -13.78 18.76 -15.15
N ILE A 133 -14.98 18.89 -15.71
CA ILE A 133 -15.59 17.83 -16.54
C ILE A 133 -14.77 17.60 -17.80
N GLN A 134 -14.33 18.65 -18.50
CA GLN A 134 -13.46 18.50 -19.66
C GLN A 134 -12.13 17.83 -19.33
N ALA A 135 -11.53 18.16 -18.18
CA ALA A 135 -10.29 17.51 -17.73
C ALA A 135 -10.49 16.01 -17.46
N LEU A 136 -11.58 15.64 -16.79
CA LEU A 136 -11.95 14.25 -16.50
C LEU A 136 -12.26 13.45 -17.77
N GLU A 137 -12.96 14.04 -18.74
CA GLU A 137 -13.25 13.41 -20.02
C GLU A 137 -11.98 13.19 -20.84
N GLN A 138 -11.07 14.16 -20.87
CA GLN A 138 -9.76 14.01 -21.50
C GLN A 138 -8.93 12.90 -20.85
N GLU A 139 -9.00 12.76 -19.52
CA GLU A 139 -8.33 11.69 -18.78
C GLU A 139 -8.98 10.31 -18.99
N SER A 140 -10.30 10.27 -19.20
CA SER A 140 -11.04 9.05 -19.56
C SER A 140 -10.66 8.50 -20.93
N LEU A 141 -10.20 9.35 -21.86
CA LEU A 141 -9.84 8.97 -23.22
C LEU A 141 -8.40 8.43 -23.35
N LEU A 142 -7.59 8.55 -22.31
CA LEU A 142 -6.22 8.03 -22.29
C LEU A 142 -6.23 6.51 -22.11
N SER A 143 -5.43 5.82 -22.91
CA SER A 143 -5.18 4.38 -22.76
C SER A 143 -4.54 4.09 -21.39
N LEU A 144 -4.66 2.85 -20.91
CA LEU A 144 -4.06 2.44 -19.62
C LEU A 144 -2.55 2.67 -19.60
N GLU A 145 -1.89 2.47 -20.74
CA GLU A 145 -0.45 2.69 -20.93
C GLU A 145 -0.09 4.18 -20.83
N GLU A 146 -0.92 5.08 -21.35
CA GLU A 146 -0.70 6.52 -21.31
C GLU A 146 -0.94 7.09 -19.90
N LYS A 147 -1.92 6.52 -19.17
CA LYS A 147 -2.14 6.81 -17.74
C LYS A 147 -0.95 6.35 -16.90
N PHE A 148 -0.42 5.17 -17.19
CA PHE A 148 0.75 4.62 -16.51
C PHE A 148 2.01 5.47 -16.78
N GLU A 149 2.29 5.84 -18.03
CA GLU A 149 3.41 6.72 -18.38
C GLU A 149 3.28 8.12 -17.76
N ARG A 150 2.07 8.67 -17.67
CA ARG A 150 1.82 9.94 -16.97
C ARG A 150 2.04 9.82 -15.46
N ALA A 151 1.60 8.73 -14.84
CA ALA A 151 1.84 8.46 -13.43
C ALA A 151 3.33 8.22 -13.14
N ILE A 152 4.04 7.53 -14.03
CA ILE A 152 5.49 7.30 -13.94
C ILE A 152 6.28 8.60 -14.11
N SER A 153 5.91 9.44 -15.09
CA SER A 153 6.58 10.73 -15.31
C SER A 153 6.35 11.73 -14.17
N THR A 154 5.22 11.64 -13.46
CA THR A 154 5.02 12.41 -12.21
C THR A 154 5.83 11.83 -11.05
N ALA A 155 5.97 10.50 -10.96
CA ALA A 155 6.80 9.87 -9.92
C ALA A 155 8.31 10.11 -10.10
N HIS A 156 8.80 10.28 -11.33
CA HIS A 156 10.22 10.54 -11.61
C HIS A 156 10.62 12.03 -11.61
N ALA A 157 9.70 12.95 -11.29
CA ALA A 157 10.05 14.35 -11.07
C ALA A 157 10.73 14.60 -9.71
N GLU A 158 10.69 13.62 -8.81
CA GLU A 158 11.28 13.69 -7.47
C GLU A 158 12.77 13.34 -7.51
N ASP A 159 13.64 14.35 -7.51
CA ASP A 159 15.08 14.15 -7.42
C ASP A 159 15.53 14.10 -5.95
N VAL A 160 15.27 12.96 -5.31
CA VAL A 160 15.64 12.70 -3.91
C VAL A 160 17.15 12.83 -3.69
N SER A 161 17.97 12.49 -4.69
CA SER A 161 19.43 12.58 -4.59
C SER A 161 19.89 14.03 -4.45
N SER A 162 19.30 14.94 -5.24
CA SER A 162 19.56 16.37 -5.13
C SER A 162 19.18 16.94 -3.76
N TRP A 163 18.08 16.44 -3.16
CA TRP A 163 17.63 16.87 -1.83
C TRP A 163 18.61 16.42 -0.74
N ILE A 164 19.06 15.17 -0.79
CA ILE A 164 20.05 14.62 0.15
C ILE A 164 21.37 15.41 0.06
N GLU A 165 21.84 15.72 -1.15
CA GLU A 165 23.06 16.49 -1.36
C GLU A 165 22.92 17.92 -0.80
N ALA A 166 21.80 18.59 -1.07
CA ALA A 166 21.53 19.93 -0.56
C ALA A 166 21.46 19.95 0.97
N ILE A 167 20.80 18.97 1.60
CA ILE A 167 20.71 18.82 3.05
C ILE A 167 22.11 18.55 3.65
N SER A 168 22.88 17.65 3.05
CA SER A 168 24.25 17.33 3.49
C SER A 168 25.16 18.56 3.45
N HIS A 169 25.10 19.33 2.36
CA HIS A 169 25.85 20.57 2.22
C HIS A 169 25.41 21.62 3.24
N CYS A 170 24.12 21.72 3.53
CA CYS A 170 23.59 22.63 4.54
C CYS A 170 24.06 22.26 5.95
N ILE A 171 24.03 20.98 6.32
CA ILE A 171 24.49 20.47 7.62
C ILE A 171 26.01 20.55 7.76
N THR A 172 26.77 20.41 6.67
CA THR A 172 28.24 20.53 6.71
C THR A 172 28.68 21.98 6.88
N ASN A 173 27.96 22.93 6.25
CA ASN A 173 28.29 24.35 6.34
C ASN A 173 27.80 25.03 7.62
N ASN A 174 26.89 24.40 8.36
CA ASN A 174 26.38 24.91 9.63
C ASN A 174 26.80 23.99 10.79
N SER A 175 26.96 24.49 12.00
CA SER A 175 27.32 23.64 13.14
C SER A 175 26.19 22.63 13.44
N SER A 176 26.49 21.33 13.35
CA SER A 176 25.61 20.26 13.88
C SER A 176 25.62 20.26 15.41
N PRO A 177 24.49 19.92 16.08
CA PRO A 177 23.18 19.54 15.54
C PRO A 177 22.29 20.74 15.16
N MET A 178 21.47 20.58 14.13
CA MET A 178 20.56 21.62 13.61
C MET A 178 19.09 21.25 13.81
N ARG A 179 18.20 22.22 14.04
CA ARG A 179 16.75 21.98 14.10
C ARG A 179 16.14 21.86 12.71
N LEU A 180 15.11 21.03 12.56
CA LEU A 180 14.38 20.85 11.30
C LEU A 180 13.85 22.16 10.71
N ILE A 181 13.36 23.06 11.56
CA ILE A 181 12.82 24.36 11.13
C ILE A 181 13.92 25.27 10.60
N ASP A 182 15.12 25.21 11.19
CA ASP A 182 16.25 26.03 10.76
C ASP A 182 16.83 25.48 9.44
N LEU A 183 16.84 24.15 9.28
CA LEU A 183 17.16 23.47 8.03
C LEU A 183 16.20 23.88 6.91
N GLN A 184 14.88 23.83 7.16
CA GLN A 184 13.87 24.22 6.18
C GLN A 184 14.05 25.68 5.73
N LYS A 185 14.34 26.60 6.67
CA LYS A 185 14.59 28.01 6.35
C LYS A 185 15.85 28.22 5.52
N ALA A 186 16.90 27.43 5.75
CA ALA A 186 18.16 27.53 5.04
C ALA A 186 18.06 26.99 3.60
N LEU A 187 17.40 25.85 3.42
CA LEU A 187 17.26 25.17 2.12
C LEU A 187 16.18 25.78 1.22
N LYS A 188 15.18 26.47 1.81
CA LYS A 188 13.98 26.95 1.11
C LYS A 188 13.22 25.85 0.34
N LEU A 189 13.43 24.58 0.71
CA LEU A 189 12.69 23.44 0.17
C LEU A 189 11.34 23.31 0.90
N PRO A 190 10.29 22.82 0.23
CA PRO A 190 9.09 22.32 0.87
C PRO A 190 9.41 21.35 2.02
N ILE A 191 8.57 21.37 3.06
CA ILE A 191 8.77 20.51 4.23
C ILE A 191 8.76 19.04 3.86
N VAL A 192 7.96 18.64 2.87
CA VAL A 192 7.83 17.26 2.41
C VAL A 192 9.14 16.79 1.76
N GLU A 193 9.72 17.57 0.86
CA GLU A 193 11.00 17.26 0.20
C GLU A 193 12.14 17.20 1.22
N THR A 194 12.15 18.14 2.16
CA THR A 194 13.13 18.15 3.27
C THR A 194 13.00 16.89 4.13
N TRP A 195 11.77 16.49 4.44
CA TRP A 195 11.50 15.31 5.26
C TRP A 195 11.85 14.00 4.55
N LEU A 196 11.52 13.88 3.25
CA LEU A 196 11.88 12.73 2.44
C LEU A 196 13.40 12.61 2.27
N GLY A 197 14.10 13.72 2.00
CA GLY A 197 15.56 13.74 1.93
C GLY A 197 16.22 13.36 3.26
N LEU A 198 15.64 13.76 4.41
CA LEU A 198 16.14 13.36 5.73
C LEU A 198 15.94 11.87 6.02
N LEU A 199 14.77 11.32 5.69
CA LEU A 199 14.45 9.91 5.92
C LEU A 199 15.24 8.97 5.01
N LEU A 200 15.51 9.39 3.78
CA LEU A 200 16.18 8.57 2.76
C LEU A 200 17.70 8.82 2.69
N GLY A 201 18.21 9.85 3.36
CA GLY A 201 19.63 10.27 3.33
C GLY A 201 20.47 9.84 4.53
N ASP A 202 20.05 8.83 5.30
CA ASP A 202 20.78 8.28 6.46
C ASP A 202 21.12 9.30 7.58
N PHE A 203 20.37 10.39 7.68
CA PHE A 203 20.56 11.38 8.74
C PHE A 203 19.97 10.92 10.08
N LYS A 204 20.60 11.28 11.20
CA LYS A 204 20.07 10.93 12.52
C LYS A 204 19.11 12.00 13.02
N LEU A 205 17.84 11.60 13.15
CA LEU A 205 16.76 12.42 13.70
C LEU A 205 16.65 12.18 15.21
N GLU A 206 16.90 13.21 16.00
CA GLU A 206 16.74 13.20 17.45
C GLU A 206 15.54 14.04 17.87
N GLN A 207 14.54 13.41 18.48
CA GLN A 207 13.45 14.13 19.13
C GLN A 207 13.84 14.49 20.57
N ARG A 208 14.08 15.78 20.84
CA ARG A 208 14.51 16.27 22.16
C ARG A 208 13.35 16.84 23.00
N GLY A 209 12.13 16.81 22.47
CA GLY A 209 10.91 17.32 23.10
C GLY A 209 9.81 16.26 23.27
N ARG A 210 8.56 16.72 23.43
CA ARG A 210 7.38 15.84 23.48
C ARG A 210 7.08 15.30 22.07
N PHE A 211 6.44 14.14 21.98
CA PHE A 211 6.19 13.43 20.72
C PHE A 211 5.54 14.29 19.62
N TYR A 212 4.63 15.20 19.99
CA TYR A 212 3.93 16.09 19.04
C TYR A 212 4.58 17.48 18.87
N ASP A 213 5.73 17.73 19.49
CA ASP A 213 6.43 19.00 19.34
C ASP A 213 7.40 18.95 18.16
N SER A 214 6.88 19.26 16.97
CA SER A 214 7.65 19.29 15.71
C SER A 214 8.80 20.31 15.70
N ARG A 215 8.85 21.21 16.70
CA ARG A 215 9.90 22.22 16.84
C ARG A 215 11.17 21.67 17.52
N GLU A 216 11.08 20.50 18.13
CA GLU A 216 12.18 19.85 18.86
C GLU A 216 12.72 18.60 18.13
N ILE A 217 12.59 18.58 16.80
CA ILE A 217 13.26 17.61 15.93
C ILE A 217 14.61 18.18 15.52
N TRP A 218 15.68 17.47 15.90
CA TRP A 218 17.06 17.82 15.62
C TRP A 218 17.68 16.82 14.65
N ILE A 219 18.57 17.30 13.79
CA ILE A 219 19.32 16.50 12.82
C ILE A 219 20.80 16.54 13.19
N SER A 220 21.43 15.37 13.23
CA SER A 220 22.87 15.16 13.49
C SER A 220 23.49 14.20 12.49
#